data_AF-M0K250-F1
#
_entry.id   AF-M0K250-F1
#
_cell.length_a   1.000
_cell.length_b   1.000
_cell.length_c   1.000
_cell.angle_alpha   90.00
_cell.angle_beta   90.00
_cell.angle_gamma   90.00
#
_symmetry.space_group_name_H-M   'P 1'
#
loop_
_entity.id
_entity.type
_entity.pdbx_description
1 polymer ?
#
loop_
_entity_poly.entity_id
_entity_poly.type
_entity_poly.pdbx_seq_one_letter_code
_entity_poly.pdbx_strand_id
1 'polypeptide(L)'
;MPPEARRELVLEFVVHHDIPLPPLAIWAGLNRQHRVTFSYRTMQNILSDLVDSGDLFKVDTEKLREGEISEIEGDSSSRRAYYFATEQGIERVENEIDDI
;
A
#
# COMPACT_ATOMS: atom_id res chain seq x y z
N MET A 1 0.21 19.19 -0.86
CA MET A 1 -0.01 18.11 0.12
C MET A 1 1.29 17.89 0.90
N PRO A 2 1.28 18.01 2.25
CA PRO A 2 2.41 17.68 3.12
C PRO A 2 2.88 16.22 2.97
N PRO A 3 4.13 15.86 3.30
CA PRO A 3 4.62 14.47 3.18
C PRO A 3 3.79 13.44 3.96
N GLU A 4 3.43 13.76 5.20
CA GLU A 4 2.66 12.88 6.10
C GLU A 4 1.26 12.58 5.55
N ALA A 5 0.51 13.62 5.17
CA ALA A 5 -0.79 13.48 4.50
C ALA A 5 -0.74 12.68 3.18
N ARG A 6 0.42 12.58 2.50
CA ARG A 6 0.56 11.68 1.33
C ARG A 6 0.66 10.23 1.76
N ARG A 7 1.37 9.98 2.86
CA ARG A 7 1.59 8.64 3.41
C ARG A 7 0.29 8.06 3.93
N GLU A 8 -0.45 8.83 4.72
CA GLU A 8 -1.80 8.50 5.19
C GLU A 8 -2.72 8.14 4.02
N LEU A 9 -2.84 9.05 3.04
CA LEU A 9 -3.67 8.81 1.85
C LEU A 9 -3.32 7.52 1.09
N VAL A 10 -2.04 7.17 0.98
CA VAL A 10 -1.63 5.93 0.30
C VAL A 10 -2.00 4.71 1.14
N LEU A 11 -1.82 4.76 2.46
CA LEU A 11 -2.19 3.67 3.36
C LEU A 11 -3.71 3.46 3.39
N GLU A 12 -4.47 4.53 3.60
CA GLU A 12 -5.94 4.53 3.55
C GLU A 12 -6.46 3.91 2.24
N PHE A 13 -5.87 4.29 1.11
CA PHE A 13 -6.28 3.77 -0.18
C PHE A 13 -6.08 2.25 -0.29
N VAL A 14 -4.97 1.71 0.22
CA VAL A 14 -4.72 0.27 0.21
C VAL A 14 -5.64 -0.46 1.17
N VAL A 15 -5.81 0.05 2.39
CA VAL A 15 -6.71 -0.51 3.42
C VAL A 15 -8.15 -0.57 2.90
N HIS A 16 -8.65 0.52 2.33
CA HIS A 16 -10.03 0.61 1.86
C HIS A 16 -10.36 -0.38 0.73
N HIS A 17 -9.38 -0.78 -0.05
CA HIS A 17 -9.59 -1.70 -1.17
C HIS A 17 -9.62 -3.17 -0.77
N ASP A 18 -9.04 -3.54 0.38
CA ASP A 18 -9.05 -4.90 0.94
C ASP A 18 -8.72 -6.02 -0.06
N ILE A 19 -7.83 -5.74 -1.03
CA ILE A 19 -7.26 -6.73 -1.96
C ILE A 19 -5.80 -6.38 -2.26
N PRO A 20 -4.94 -7.36 -2.60
CA PRO A 20 -3.58 -7.08 -3.07
C PRO A 20 -3.58 -6.24 -4.35
N LEU A 21 -2.89 -5.10 -4.32
CA LEU A 21 -2.84 -4.19 -5.46
C LEU A 21 -1.43 -4.00 -6.03
N PRO A 22 -1.24 -4.04 -7.36
CA PRO A 22 0.01 -3.62 -7.97
C PRO A 22 0.20 -2.09 -7.87
N PRO A 23 1.43 -1.58 -7.81
CA PRO A 23 1.73 -0.14 -7.75
C PRO A 23 1.01 0.72 -8.79
N LEU A 24 0.89 0.21 -10.03
CA LEU A 24 0.22 0.94 -11.09
C LEU A 24 -1.29 1.09 -10.84
N ALA A 25 -1.94 0.10 -10.22
CA ALA A 25 -3.35 0.18 -9.86
C ALA A 25 -3.57 1.20 -8.73
N ILE A 26 -2.71 1.17 -7.71
CA ILE A 26 -2.71 2.15 -6.61
C ILE A 26 -2.56 3.57 -7.18
N TRP A 27 -1.56 3.80 -8.03
CA TRP A 27 -1.36 5.08 -8.72
C TRP A 27 -2.56 5.55 -9.53
N ALA A 28 -3.12 4.66 -10.35
CA ALA A 28 -4.24 4.98 -11.21
C ALA A 28 -5.48 5.35 -10.38
N GLY A 29 -5.73 4.62 -9.29
CA GLY A 29 -6.79 4.91 -8.34
C GLY A 29 -6.61 6.25 -7.66
N LEU A 30 -5.44 6.50 -7.05
CA LEU A 30 -5.10 7.77 -6.41
C LEU A 30 -5.25 8.97 -7.35
N ASN A 31 -4.74 8.87 -8.58
CA ASN A 31 -4.90 9.94 -9.57
C ASN A 31 -6.36 10.19 -9.95
N ARG A 32 -7.13 9.12 -10.14
CA ARG A 32 -8.52 9.23 -10.59
C ARG A 32 -9.45 9.74 -9.49
N GLN A 33 -9.28 9.24 -8.26
CA GLN A 33 -10.19 9.49 -7.15
C GLN A 33 -9.79 10.72 -6.34
N HIS A 34 -8.48 10.94 -6.13
CA HIS A 34 -7.97 11.99 -5.25
C HIS A 34 -7.20 13.11 -5.98
N ARG A 35 -6.96 12.97 -7.29
CA ARG A 35 -6.21 13.95 -8.11
C ARG A 35 -4.88 14.37 -7.48
N VAL A 36 -4.11 13.37 -7.05
CA VAL A 36 -2.86 13.59 -6.33
C VAL A 36 -1.86 14.46 -7.12
N THR A 37 -1.09 15.28 -6.40
CA THR A 37 -0.12 16.21 -7.00
C THR A 37 1.33 15.74 -6.87
N PHE A 38 1.57 14.59 -6.24
CA PHE A 38 2.90 14.00 -6.08
C PHE A 38 3.17 12.96 -7.18
N SER A 39 4.43 12.59 -7.38
CA SER A 39 4.82 11.72 -8.49
C SER A 39 4.57 10.23 -8.21
N TYR A 40 4.50 9.42 -9.27
CA TYR A 40 4.50 7.95 -9.16
C TYR A 40 5.68 7.43 -8.34
N ARG A 41 6.88 7.99 -8.55
CA ARG A 41 8.07 7.61 -7.78
C ARG A 41 7.93 7.92 -6.29
N THR A 42 7.29 9.04 -5.95
CA THR A 42 7.00 9.39 -4.55
C THR A 42 6.05 8.37 -3.93
N MET A 43 5.02 7.93 -4.64
CA MET A 43 4.12 6.88 -4.19
C MET A 43 4.85 5.54 -3.97
N GLN A 44 5.75 5.16 -4.89
CA GLN A 44 6.55 3.94 -4.71
C GLN A 44 7.48 4.01 -3.49
N ASN A 45 8.09 5.17 -3.21
CA ASN A 45 8.88 5.35 -2.00
C ASN A 45 8.00 5.20 -0.75
N ILE A 46 6.82 5.82 -0.73
CA ILE A 46 5.86 5.69 0.37
C ILE A 46 5.46 4.23 0.59
N LEU A 47 5.21 3.46 -0.47
CA LEU A 47 4.91 2.03 -0.35
C LEU A 47 6.06 1.25 0.27
N SER A 48 7.32 1.54 -0.09
CA SER A 48 8.48 0.93 0.55
C SER A 48 8.57 1.31 2.03
N ASP A 49 8.41 2.60 2.35
CA ASP A 49 8.46 3.09 3.74
C ASP A 49 7.35 2.47 4.60
N LEU A 50 6.15 2.24 4.03
CA LEU A 50 5.03 1.56 4.69
C LEU A 50 5.28 0.06 4.92
N VAL A 51 6.04 -0.58 4.04
CA VAL A 51 6.50 -1.96 4.25
C VAL A 51 7.55 -2.02 5.34
N ASP A 52 8.52 -1.11 5.31
CA ASP A 52 9.59 -1.05 6.31
C ASP A 52 9.04 -0.75 7.72
N SER A 53 7.92 -0.03 7.83
CA SER A 53 7.23 0.23 9.09
C SER A 53 6.20 -0.84 9.50
N GLY A 54 6.03 -1.90 8.71
CA GLY A 54 5.13 -3.02 9.00
C GLY A 54 3.64 -2.74 8.77
N ASP A 55 3.27 -1.66 8.09
CA ASP A 55 1.87 -1.33 7.79
C ASP A 55 1.34 -2.03 6.54
N LEU A 56 2.25 -2.29 5.61
CA LEU A 56 2.00 -3.06 4.41
C LEU A 56 2.98 -4.22 4.33
N PHE A 57 2.66 -5.21 3.53
CA PHE A 57 3.63 -6.20 3.09
C PHE A 57 3.52 -6.43 1.59
N LYS A 58 4.61 -6.96 1.02
CA LYS A 58 4.66 -7.34 -0.40
C LYS A 58 4.10 -8.73 -0.55
N VAL A 59 3.08 -8.87 -1.39
CA VAL A 59 2.39 -10.15 -1.63
C VAL A 59 3.13 -10.97 -2.69
N ASP A 60 3.29 -12.27 -2.41
CA ASP A 60 3.77 -13.25 -3.39
C ASP A 60 2.75 -13.46 -4.50
N THR A 61 3.10 -13.00 -5.70
CA THR A 61 2.20 -13.07 -6.86
C THR A 61 2.02 -14.48 -7.41
N GLU A 62 2.93 -15.41 -7.11
CA GLU A 62 2.78 -16.81 -7.53
C GLU A 62 1.71 -17.47 -6.65
N LYS A 63 1.81 -17.33 -5.33
CA LYS A 63 0.79 -17.80 -4.37
C LYS A 63 -0.55 -17.09 -4.54
N LEU A 64 -0.53 -15.80 -4.88
CA LEU A 64 -1.76 -15.06 -5.16
C LEU A 64 -2.56 -15.64 -6.33
N ARG A 65 -1.90 -16.21 -7.35
CA ARG A 65 -2.60 -16.89 -8.46
C ARG A 65 -3.31 -18.16 -8.01
N GLU A 66 -2.87 -18.75 -6.91
CA GLU A 66 -3.48 -19.90 -6.27
C GLU A 66 -4.58 -19.50 -5.27
N GLY A 67 -4.77 -18.19 -5.05
CA GLY A 67 -5.77 -17.62 -4.14
C GLY A 67 -5.25 -17.38 -2.72
N GLU A 68 -3.95 -17.51 -2.47
CA GLU A 68 -3.32 -17.28 -1.17
C GLU A 68 -2.70 -15.87 -1.11
N ILE A 69 -3.04 -15.11 -0.06
CA ILE A 69 -2.39 -13.84 0.25
C ILE A 69 -1.30 -14.12 1.28
N SER A 70 -0.05 -14.09 0.85
CA SER A 70 1.11 -14.30 1.72
C SER A 70 2.23 -13.33 1.36
N GLU A 71 3.07 -13.04 2.34
CA GLU A 71 4.27 -12.23 2.12
C GLU A 71 5.29 -12.93 1.19
N ILE A 72 6.03 -12.15 0.40
CA ILE A 72 7.15 -12.65 -0.39
C ILE A 72 8.28 -13.07 0.55
N GLU A 73 8.73 -14.31 0.45
CA GLU A 73 9.94 -14.77 1.13
C GLU A 73 11.21 -14.42 0.35
N GLY A 74 12.22 -13.87 1.05
CA GLY A 74 13.57 -13.60 0.52
C GLY A 74 13.78 -12.24 -0.15
N ASP A 75 14.91 -12.08 -0.86
CA ASP A 75 15.24 -10.81 -1.54
C ASP A 75 14.27 -10.55 -2.70
N SER A 76 13.34 -9.64 -2.44
CA SER A 76 12.20 -9.30 -3.31
C SER A 76 12.47 -8.09 -4.20
N SER A 77 13.69 -7.53 -4.15
CA SER A 77 14.04 -6.23 -4.75
C SER A 77 13.79 -6.13 -6.26
N SER A 78 13.73 -7.25 -6.99
CA SER A 78 13.49 -7.31 -8.43
C SER A 78 12.13 -7.87 -8.87
N ARG A 79 11.32 -8.39 -7.93
CA ARG A 79 10.04 -9.05 -8.28
C ARG A 79 8.91 -8.02 -8.39
N ARG A 80 7.98 -8.27 -9.31
CA ARG A 80 6.70 -7.54 -9.37
C ARG A 80 5.94 -7.83 -8.08
N ALA A 81 5.91 -6.89 -7.16
CA ALA A 81 5.19 -7.04 -5.89
C ALA A 81 3.83 -6.37 -5.95
N TYR A 82 2.83 -7.03 -5.36
CA TYR A 82 1.56 -6.41 -5.01
C TYR A 82 1.65 -6.01 -3.53
N TYR A 83 0.83 -5.07 -3.10
CA TYR A 83 0.84 -4.55 -1.73
C TYR A 83 -0.49 -4.86 -1.08
N PHE A 84 -0.44 -5.28 0.18
CA PHE A 84 -1.61 -5.54 1.01
C PHE A 84 -1.35 -5.03 2.42
N ALA A 85 -2.42 -4.60 3.11
CA ALA A 85 -2.32 -4.06 4.46
C ALA A 85 -2.12 -5.18 5.49
N THR A 86 -1.30 -4.91 6.49
CA THR A 86 -1.25 -5.72 7.71
C THR A 86 -2.37 -5.32 8.66
N GLU A 87 -2.58 -6.11 9.71
CA GLU A 87 -3.47 -5.72 10.83
C GLU A 87 -3.06 -4.36 11.41
N GLN A 88 -1.75 -4.12 11.60
CA GLN A 88 -1.22 -2.84 12.06
C GLN A 88 -1.59 -1.68 11.10
N GLY A 89 -1.49 -1.89 9.80
CA GLY A 89 -1.86 -0.88 8.80
C GLY A 89 -3.34 -0.53 8.86
N ILE A 90 -4.20 -1.53 9.06
CA ILE A 90 -5.65 -1.36 9.22
C ILE A 90 -5.95 -0.59 10.51
N GLU A 91 -5.41 -1.05 11.65
CA GLU A 91 -5.60 -0.39 12.95
C GLU A 91 -5.16 1.07 12.92
N ARG A 92 -4.07 1.41 12.22
CA ARG A 92 -3.63 2.80 12.12
C ARG A 92 -4.69 3.68 11.44
N VAL A 93 -5.25 3.22 10.33
CA VAL A 93 -6.29 3.97 9.60
C VAL A 93 -7.56 4.08 10.44
N GLU A 94 -7.94 3.01 11.15
CA GLU A 94 -9.14 3.03 12.00
C GLU A 94 -8.98 3.99 13.19
N ASN A 95 -7.84 4.01 13.87
CA ASN A 95 -7.58 4.92 14.98
C ASN A 95 -7.56 6.40 14.56
N GLU A 96 -7.10 6.71 13.35
CA GLU A 96 -7.13 8.09 12.81
C GLU A 96 -8.57 8.60 12.57
N ILE A 97 -9.53 7.69 12.30
CA ILE A 97 -10.94 8.05 12.08
C ILE A 97 -11.65 8.33 13.41
N ASP A 98 -11.27 7.65 14.50
CA ASP A 98 -11.87 7.82 15.83
C ASP A 98 -11.42 9.10 16.56
N ASP A 99 -10.33 9.75 16.11
CA ASP A 99 -9.80 11.01 16.67
C ASP A 99 -10.43 12.30 16.07
N ILE A 100 -11.49 12.18 15.23
CA ILE A 100 -12.18 13.30 14.55
C ILE A 100 -13.55 13.63 15.18
#